data_AF-A0A356FAM8-F1
#
_entry.id   AF-A0A356FAM8-F1
#
_cell.length_a   1.000
_cell.length_b   1.000
_cell.length_c   1.000
_cell.angle_alpha   90.00
_cell.angle_beta   90.00
_cell.angle_gamma   90.00
#
_symmetry.space_group_name_H-M   'P 1'
#
loop_
_entity.id
_entity.type
_entity.pdbx_description
1 polymer ?
#
loop_
_entity_poly.entity_id
_entity_poly.type
_entity_poly.pdbx_seq_one_letter_code
_entity_poly.pdbx_strand_id
1 'polypeptide(L)'
;MSIIGFLLTAGIFGASVWVVLRKESSPFQDGIWGGLAKCAVFQVVMIILISILVGMLGFWGIGLAVIVFLLGMNKVFGADFVESIMIVVANLAMAEGVRRVLLMLV
;
A
#
# COMPACT_ATOMS: atom_id res chain seq x y z
N MET A 1 7.37 -7.64 -13.07
CA MET A 1 7.63 -6.27 -12.58
C MET A 1 9.13 -6.06 -12.51
N SER A 2 9.65 -4.93 -13.00
CA SER A 2 11.06 -4.57 -12.76
C SER A 2 11.24 -4.15 -11.30
N ILE A 3 12.45 -4.35 -10.75
CA ILE A 3 12.82 -3.94 -9.37
C ILE A 3 12.55 -2.45 -9.15
N ILE A 4 12.79 -1.64 -10.18
CA ILE A 4 12.54 -0.18 -10.16
C ILE A 4 11.04 0.12 -9.99
N GLY A 5 10.16 -0.59 -10.71
CA GLY A 5 8.72 -0.42 -10.57
C GLY A 5 8.21 -0.81 -9.19
N PHE A 6 8.78 -1.88 -8.60
CA PHE A 6 8.46 -2.28 -7.23
C PHE A 6 8.84 -1.19 -6.21
N LEU A 7 10.08 -0.68 -6.27
CA LEU A 7 10.54 0.39 -5.38
C LEU A 7 9.68 1.66 -5.49
N LEU A 8 9.27 2.02 -6.71
CA LEU A 8 8.37 3.15 -6.96
C LEU A 8 7.00 2.94 -6.27
N THR A 9 6.38 1.77 -6.46
CA THR A 9 5.09 1.48 -5.84
C THR A 9 5.16 1.41 -4.31
N ALA A 10 6.26 0.86 -3.75
CA ALA A 10 6.48 0.81 -2.31
C ALA A 10 6.71 2.21 -1.71
N GLY A 11 7.45 3.07 -2.41
CA GLY A 11 7.64 4.45 -2.03
C GLY A 11 6.34 5.25 -2.04
N ILE A 12 5.52 5.10 -3.09
CA ILE A 12 4.21 5.76 -3.19
C ILE A 12 3.26 5.27 -2.09
N PHE A 13 3.22 3.96 -1.86
CA PHE A 13 2.42 3.39 -0.77
C PHE A 13 2.88 3.89 0.60
N GLY A 14 4.19 3.88 0.86
CA GLY A 14 4.75 4.43 2.09
C GLY A 14 4.43 5.91 2.29
N ALA A 15 4.51 6.72 1.24
CA ALA A 15 4.12 8.13 1.28
C ALA A 15 2.63 8.31 1.59
N SER A 16 1.76 7.50 0.99
CA SER A 16 0.32 7.55 1.26
C SER A 16 -0.03 7.20 2.72
N VAL A 17 0.64 6.19 3.28
CA VAL A 17 0.51 5.80 4.69
C VAL A 17 1.02 6.91 5.61
N TRP A 18 2.14 7.56 5.24
CA TRP A 18 2.71 8.66 6.02
C TRP A 18 1.84 9.91 6.04
N VAL A 19 1.20 10.25 4.91
CA VAL A 19 0.35 11.45 4.80
C VAL A 19 -0.99 11.27 5.52
N VAL A 20 -1.53 10.05 5.53
CA VAL A 20 -2.88 9.80 6.03
C VAL A 20 -2.90 9.41 7.51
N LEU A 21 -1.93 8.61 7.99
CA LEU A 21 -1.91 8.20 9.39
C LEU A 21 -1.45 9.33 10.30
N ARG A 22 -2.09 9.40 11.47
CA ARG A 22 -1.67 10.32 12.53
C ARG A 22 -0.24 9.99 12.95
N LYS A 23 0.51 11.02 13.36
CA LYS A 23 1.89 10.87 13.82
C LYS A 23 2.05 9.77 14.87
N GLU A 24 1.05 9.55 15.72
CA GLU A 24 1.02 8.58 16.82
C GLU A 24 0.94 7.11 16.39
N SER A 25 0.28 6.82 15.25
CA SER A 25 0.10 5.48 14.67
C SER A 25 0.99 5.24 13.45
N SER A 26 1.77 6.25 13.06
CA SER A 26 2.58 6.19 11.84
C SER A 26 3.73 5.20 11.96
N PRO A 27 3.91 4.27 11.00
CA PRO A 27 5.06 3.36 10.97
C PRO A 27 6.40 4.07 10.79
N PHE A 28 6.39 5.38 10.55
CA PHE A 28 7.55 6.25 10.33
C PHE A 28 8.05 6.96 11.60
N GLN A 29 7.43 6.72 12.77
CA GLN A 29 7.86 7.32 14.04
C GLN A 29 9.32 7.01 14.40
N ASP A 30 9.72 5.75 14.25
CA ASP A 30 11.06 5.28 14.60
C ASP A 30 12.11 5.55 13.50
N GLY A 31 11.69 6.15 12.38
CA GLY A 31 12.56 6.51 11.25
C GLY A 31 12.00 6.15 9.88
N ILE A 32 12.40 6.95 8.87
CA ILE A 32 11.90 6.85 7.49
C ILE A 32 12.21 5.47 6.88
N TRP A 33 13.40 4.94 7.11
CA TRP A 33 13.84 3.64 6.58
C TRP A 33 13.09 2.46 7.19
N GLY A 34 12.79 2.53 8.49
CA GLY A 34 12.00 1.50 9.19
C GLY A 34 10.55 1.47 8.70
N GLY A 35 9.94 2.64 8.50
CA GLY A 35 8.60 2.74 7.94
C GLY A 35 8.51 2.26 6.48
N LEU A 36 9.49 2.62 5.65
CA LEU A 36 9.59 2.14 4.27
C LEU A 36 9.74 0.62 4.20
N ALA A 37 10.57 0.02 5.07
CA ALA A 37 10.74 -1.43 5.14
C ALA A 37 9.43 -2.13 5.53
N LYS A 38 8.71 -1.63 6.55
CA LYS A 38 7.39 -2.16 6.94
C LYS A 38 6.39 -2.09 5.77
N CYS A 39 6.35 -0.96 5.06
CA CYS A 39 5.47 -0.78 3.90
C CYS A 39 5.83 -1.75 2.76
N ALA A 40 7.12 -1.93 2.46
CA ALA A 40 7.58 -2.84 1.43
C ALA A 40 7.26 -4.31 1.77
N VAL A 41 7.51 -4.74 3.01
CA VAL A 41 7.17 -6.10 3.47
C VAL A 41 5.67 -6.32 3.41
N PHE A 42 4.88 -5.37 3.90
CA PHE A 42 3.43 -5.45 3.83
C PHE A 42 2.93 -5.60 2.40
N GLN A 43 3.45 -4.78 1.47
CA GLN A 43 3.06 -4.83 0.07
C GLN A 43 3.40 -6.18 -0.56
N VAL A 44 4.58 -6.75 -0.31
CA VAL A 44 4.97 -8.07 -0.82
C VAL A 44 4.04 -9.15 -0.29
N VAL A 45 3.81 -9.18 1.02
CA VAL A 45 2.94 -10.17 1.66
C VAL A 45 1.52 -10.08 1.11
N MET A 46 1.00 -8.86 0.94
CA MET A 46 -0.33 -8.64 0.38
C MET A 46 -0.43 -9.05 -1.08
N ILE A 47 0.57 -8.77 -1.91
CA ILE A 47 0.59 -9.20 -3.32
C ILE A 47 0.56 -10.72 -3.42
N ILE A 48 1.34 -11.44 -2.58
CA ILE A 48 1.35 -12.90 -2.56
C ILE A 48 -0.02 -13.42 -2.12
N LEU A 49 -0.60 -12.87 -1.04
CA LEU A 49 -1.92 -13.26 -0.55
C LEU A 49 -3.02 -13.02 -1.59
N ILE A 50 -3.05 -11.85 -2.22
CA ILE A 50 -3.99 -11.52 -3.30
C ILE A 50 -3.83 -12.53 -4.45
N SER A 51 -2.60 -12.84 -4.86
CA SER A 51 -2.35 -13.76 -5.97
C SER A 51 -2.84 -15.17 -5.67
N ILE A 52 -2.64 -15.67 -4.44
CA ILE A 52 -3.13 -16.97 -3.98
C ILE A 52 -4.66 -16.96 -3.92
N LEU A 53 -5.27 -15.95 -3.29
CA LEU A 53 -6.72 -15.85 -3.13
C LEU A 53 -7.44 -15.76 -4.48
N VAL A 54 -6.95 -14.93 -5.39
CA VAL A 54 -7.49 -14.80 -6.75
C VAL A 54 -7.24 -16.07 -7.55
N GLY A 55 -6.07 -16.71 -7.42
CA GLY A 55 -5.76 -17.96 -8.10
C GLY A 55 -6.63 -19.14 -7.67
N MET A 56 -7.00 -19.22 -6.38
CA MET A 56 -7.80 -20.33 -5.84
C MET A 56 -9.32 -20.11 -5.97
N LEU A 57 -9.79 -18.89 -5.76
CA LEU A 57 -11.23 -18.57 -5.64
C LEU A 57 -11.76 -17.74 -6.82
N GLY A 58 -10.91 -17.42 -7.80
CA GLY A 58 -11.27 -16.60 -8.95
C GLY A 58 -11.79 -15.23 -8.53
N PHE A 59 -12.94 -14.84 -9.08
CA PHE A 59 -13.58 -13.55 -8.80
C PHE A 59 -13.89 -13.33 -7.30
N TRP A 60 -14.31 -14.38 -6.59
CA TRP A 60 -14.61 -14.30 -5.15
C TRP A 60 -13.37 -14.03 -4.29
N GLY A 61 -12.18 -14.39 -4.80
CA GLY A 61 -10.90 -14.11 -4.16
C GLY A 61 -10.61 -12.62 -4.04
N ILE A 62 -11.16 -11.78 -4.91
CA ILE A 62 -10.97 -10.32 -4.88
C ILE A 62 -11.63 -9.73 -3.62
N GLY A 63 -12.86 -10.12 -3.31
CA GLY A 63 -13.57 -9.64 -2.12
C GLY A 63 -12.86 -10.03 -0.82
N LEU A 64 -12.41 -11.29 -0.73
CA LEU A 64 -11.59 -11.76 0.39
C LEU A 64 -10.26 -11.01 0.50
N ALA A 65 -9.61 -10.74 -0.63
CA ALA A 65 -8.35 -10.03 -0.65
C ALA A 65 -8.47 -8.59 -0.14
N VAL A 66 -9.59 -7.91 -0.44
CA VAL A 66 -9.90 -6.58 0.12
C VAL A 66 -10.08 -6.65 1.64
N ILE A 67 -10.82 -7.65 2.15
CA ILE A 67 -11.01 -7.83 3.59
C ILE A 67 -9.66 -8.09 4.28
N VAL A 68 -8.83 -8.98 3.73
CA VAL A 68 -7.50 -9.29 4.27
C VAL A 68 -6.59 -8.06 4.23
N PHE A 69 -6.68 -7.25 3.18
CA PHE A 69 -5.94 -5.98 3.08
C PHE A 69 -6.32 -5.02 4.20
N LEU A 70 -7.63 -4.80 4.42
CA LEU A 70 -8.13 -3.92 5.48
C LEU A 70 -7.72 -4.42 6.89
N LEU A 71 -7.84 -5.73 7.13
CA LEU A 71 -7.37 -6.35 8.39
C LEU A 71 -5.86 -6.18 8.58
N GLY A 72 -5.10 -6.35 7.49
CA GLY A 72 -3.66 -6.14 7.48
C GLY A 72 -3.29 -4.71 7.83
N MET A 73 -4.00 -3.72 7.27
CA MET A 73 -3.72 -2.30 7.55
C MET A 73 -4.04 -1.90 8.99
N ASN A 74 -5.15 -2.41 9.54
CA ASN A 74 -5.45 -2.21 10.96
C ASN A 74 -4.36 -2.86 11.84
N LYS A 75 -4.00 -4.12 11.57
CA LYS A 75 -3.03 -4.85 12.41
C LYS A 75 -1.59 -4.31 12.32
N VAL A 76 -1.14 -3.89 11.15
CA VAL A 76 0.25 -3.51 10.89
C VAL A 76 0.48 -2.01 11.10
N PHE A 77 -0.52 -1.19 10.78
CA PHE A 77 -0.39 0.27 10.81
C PHE A 77 -1.37 0.95 11.76
N GLY A 78 -2.23 0.21 12.46
CA GLY A 78 -3.25 0.79 13.34
C GLY A 78 -4.30 1.59 12.58
N ALA A 79 -4.44 1.37 11.27
CA ALA A 79 -5.34 2.15 10.43
C ALA A 79 -6.79 1.69 10.60
N ASP A 80 -7.68 2.63 10.92
CA ASP A 80 -9.13 2.35 10.92
C ASP A 80 -9.66 2.16 9.50
N PHE A 81 -10.91 1.71 9.35
CA PHE A 81 -11.54 1.50 8.04
C PHE A 81 -11.52 2.76 7.17
N VAL A 82 -11.82 3.93 7.76
CA VAL A 82 -11.83 5.22 7.05
C VAL A 82 -10.42 5.62 6.64
N GLU A 83 -9.46 5.51 7.56
CA GLU A 83 -8.04 5.79 7.26
C GLU A 83 -7.51 4.86 6.18
N SER A 84 -7.94 3.60 6.21
CA SER A 84 -7.57 2.60 5.22
C SER A 84 -8.05 2.96 3.81
N ILE A 85 -9.30 3.43 3.69
CA ILE A 85 -9.82 3.95 2.42
C ILE A 85 -9.04 5.19 1.98
N MET A 86 -8.78 6.12 2.90
CA MET A 86 -8.01 7.33 2.59
C MET A 86 -6.59 7.02 2.11
N ILE A 87 -5.91 6.01 2.68
CA ILE A 87 -4.61 5.53 2.20
C ILE A 87 -4.72 5.02 0.76
N VAL A 88 -5.74 4.21 0.45
CA VAL A 88 -5.95 3.70 -0.91
C VAL A 88 -6.18 4.84 -1.90
N VAL A 89 -7.02 5.82 -1.55
CA VAL A 89 -7.30 6.99 -2.40
C VAL A 89 -6.04 7.84 -2.59
N ALA A 90 -5.29 8.10 -1.52
CA ALA A 90 -4.04 8.85 -1.58
C ALA A 90 -2.99 8.13 -2.45
N ASN A 91 -2.84 6.81 -2.29
CA ASN A 91 -1.96 5.99 -3.12
C ASN A 91 -2.33 6.08 -4.60
N LEU A 92 -3.62 5.97 -4.93
CA LEU A 92 -4.12 6.06 -6.30
C LEU A 92 -3.87 7.45 -6.90
N ALA A 93 -4.13 8.52 -6.13
CA ALA A 93 -3.87 9.89 -6.55
C ALA A 93 -2.39 10.16 -6.79
N MET A 94 -1.50 9.67 -5.91
CA MET A 94 -0.06 9.79 -6.07
C MET A 94 0.45 8.97 -7.26
N ALA A 95 -0.04 7.74 -7.46
CA ALA A 95 0.33 6.90 -8.59
C ALA A 95 -0.06 7.55 -9.94
N GLU A 96 -1.27 8.11 -10.03
CA GLU A 96 -1.71 8.81 -11.23
C GLU A 96 -0.95 10.12 -11.45
N GLY A 97 -0.60 10.84 -10.38
CA GLY A 97 0.26 12.02 -10.43
C GLY A 97 1.65 11.69 -10.97
N VAL A 98 2.30 10.64 -10.44
CA VAL A 98 3.60 10.16 -10.91
C VAL A 98 3.53 9.73 -12.38
N ARG A 99 2.47 9.01 -12.76
CA ARG A 99 2.25 8.60 -14.15
C ARG A 99 2.16 9.81 -15.10
N ARG A 100 1.41 10.85 -14.74
CA ARG A 100 1.31 12.08 -15.56
C ARG A 100 2.64 12.79 -15.70
N VAL A 101 3.42 12.90 -14.62
CA VAL A 101 4.75 13.52 -14.67
C VAL A 101 5.70 12.71 -15.57
N LEU A 102 5.70 11.38 -15.45
CA LEU A 102 6.51 10.52 -16.31
C LEU A 102 6.13 10.64 -17.79
N LEU A 103 4.85 10.77 -18.09
CA LEU A 103 4.36 10.98 -19.47
C LEU A 103 4.71 12.36 -20.04
N MET A 104 4.97 13.37 -19.21
CA MET A 104 5.43 14.69 -19.67
C MET A 104 6.95 14.74 -19.90
N LEU A 105 7.70 13.79 -19.34
CA LEU A 105 9.16 13.72 -19.43
C LEU A 105 9.66 12.85 -20.59
N VAL A 106 8.76 12.15 -21.28
CA VAL A 106 9.01 11.30 -22.47
C VAL A 106 8.42 11.98 -23.68
#